data_AF-A0AA40AMF9-F1
#
_entry.id   AF-A0AA40AMF9-F1
#
_cell.length_a   1.000
_cell.length_b   1.000
_cell.length_c   1.000
_cell.angle_alpha   90.00
_cell.angle_beta   90.00
_cell.angle_gamma   90.00
#
_symmetry.space_group_name_H-M   'P 1'
#
loop_
_entity.id
_entity.type
_entity.pdbx_description
1 polymer ?
#
loop_
_entity_poly.entity_id
_entity_poly.type
_entity_poly.pdbx_seq_one_letter_code
_entity_poly.pdbx_strand_id
1 'polypeptide(L)'
;MRNIAWLKDTVPSDRLVFVDGEDGWGPLCRALGKDVPRGVPFPRINDGEAIERLSKEMALQGLVRWAWILAALAAVVARRFVVISAWL
;
A
#
# COMPACT_ATOMS: atom_id res chain seq x y z
N MET A 1 20.88 -2.52 -2.52
CA MET A 1 21.51 -3.84 -2.29
C MET A 1 22.22 -4.03 -0.93
N ARG A 2 22.38 -3.00 -0.07
CA ARG A 2 23.10 -3.14 1.22
C ARG A 2 22.56 -4.28 2.11
N ASN A 3 21.26 -4.52 2.08
CA ASN A 3 20.61 -5.54 2.91
C ASN A 3 20.93 -6.98 2.46
N ILE A 4 21.16 -7.22 1.16
CA ILE A 4 21.48 -8.57 0.64
C ILE A 4 22.89 -8.97 1.03
N ALA A 5 23.85 -8.04 0.94
CA ALA A 5 25.23 -8.30 1.36
C ALA A 5 25.29 -8.64 2.86
N TRP A 6 24.58 -7.88 3.69
CA TRP A 6 24.47 -8.16 5.13
C TRP A 6 23.84 -9.53 5.42
N LEU A 7 22.80 -9.94 4.69
CA LEU A 7 22.20 -11.28 4.83
C LEU A 7 23.20 -12.40 4.51
N LYS A 8 23.97 -12.25 3.43
CA LYS A 8 24.99 -13.24 3.02
C LYS A 8 26.14 -13.37 4.02
N ASP A 9 26.46 -12.29 4.73
CA ASP A 9 27.51 -12.25 5.75
C ASP A 9 27.02 -12.80 7.11
N THR A 10 25.76 -12.51 7.47
CA THR A 10 25.23 -12.81 8.81
C THR A 10 24.54 -14.18 8.88
N VAL A 11 23.87 -14.61 7.81
CA VAL A 11 23.09 -15.86 7.80
C VAL A 11 23.94 -16.98 7.22
N PRO A 12 24.10 -18.13 7.91
CA PRO A 12 24.75 -19.32 7.36
C PRO A 12 24.16 -19.69 5.98
N SER A 13 25.03 -19.99 5.01
CA SER A 13 24.62 -20.19 3.62
C SER A 13 23.65 -21.35 3.43
N ASP A 14 23.70 -22.36 4.30
CA ASP A 14 22.78 -23.50 4.33
C ASP A 14 21.37 -23.15 4.85
N ARG A 15 21.22 -21.97 5.46
CA ARG A 15 19.94 -21.45 6.00
C ARG A 15 19.44 -20.20 5.27
N LEU A 16 20.18 -19.70 4.29
CA LEU A 16 19.79 -18.55 3.48
C LEU A 16 19.31 -19.01 2.11
N VAL A 17 18.02 -18.82 1.83
CA VAL A 17 17.44 -19.10 0.51
C VAL A 17 16.76 -17.84 -0.01
N PHE A 18 17.10 -17.47 -1.24
CA PHE A 18 16.41 -16.42 -1.97
C PHE A 18 15.27 -17.04 -2.78
N VAL A 19 14.07 -16.51 -2.63
CA VAL A 19 12.86 -16.96 -3.32
C VAL A 19 12.31 -15.76 -4.07
N ASP A 20 12.03 -15.94 -5.35
CA ASP A 20 11.24 -14.99 -6.14
C ASP A 20 9.77 -15.43 -6.12
N GLY A 21 8.85 -14.47 -5.95
CA GLY A 21 7.41 -14.73 -6.02
C GLY A 21 6.94 -15.09 -7.44
N GLU A 22 7.71 -14.74 -8.47
CA GLU A 22 7.45 -15.13 -9.84
C GLU A 22 7.59 -16.64 -10.06
N ASP A 23 8.48 -17.30 -9.31
CA ASP A 23 8.71 -18.75 -9.37
C ASP A 23 7.61 -19.56 -8.66
N GLY A 24 6.70 -18.90 -7.94
CA GLY A 24 5.60 -19.52 -7.23
C GLY A 24 6.03 -20.39 -6.04
N TRP A 25 5.27 -21.46 -5.75
CA TRP A 25 5.47 -22.27 -4.55
C TRP A 25 6.76 -23.10 -4.52
N GLY A 26 7.31 -23.44 -5.70
CA GLY A 26 8.36 -24.45 -5.83
C GLY A 26 9.61 -24.18 -4.98
N PRO A 27 10.28 -23.03 -5.13
CA PRO A 27 11.49 -22.72 -4.36
C PRO A 27 11.23 -22.59 -2.87
N LEU A 28 10.11 -21.98 -2.47
CA LEU A 28 9.74 -21.80 -1.06
C LEU A 28 9.49 -23.15 -0.36
N CYS A 29 8.67 -24.01 -0.97
CA CYS A 29 8.34 -25.33 -0.42
C CYS A 29 9.60 -26.20 -0.31
N ARG A 30 10.50 -26.16 -1.31
CA ARG A 30 11.80 -26.86 -1.26
C ARG A 30 12.65 -26.39 -0.09
N ALA A 31 12.76 -25.07 0.11
CA ALA A 31 13.52 -24.50 1.22
C ALA A 31 12.98 -24.93 2.59
N LEU A 32 11.66 -25.07 2.69
CA LEU A 32 10.97 -25.46 3.93
C LEU A 32 10.85 -26.98 4.14
N GLY A 33 11.28 -27.80 3.17
CA GLY A 33 11.08 -29.25 3.21
C GLY A 33 9.59 -29.65 3.21
N LYS A 34 8.76 -28.92 2.45
CA LYS A 34 7.31 -29.13 2.35
C LYS A 34 6.90 -29.48 0.93
N ASP A 35 5.76 -30.14 0.79
CA ASP A 35 5.13 -30.39 -0.51
C ASP A 35 4.50 -29.10 -1.08
N VAL A 36 4.45 -29.02 -2.41
CA VAL A 36 3.75 -27.93 -3.11
C VAL A 36 2.23 -28.15 -3.01
N PRO A 37 1.45 -27.14 -2.59
CA PRO A 37 -0.01 -27.23 -2.55
C PRO A 37 -0.62 -27.56 -3.92
N ARG A 38 -1.57 -28.49 -3.96
CA ARG A 38 -2.30 -28.84 -5.20
C ARG A 38 -3.50 -27.92 -5.38
N GLY A 39 -3.64 -27.35 -6.58
CA GLY A 39 -4.80 -26.52 -6.94
C GLY A 39 -4.85 -25.14 -6.28
N VAL A 40 -3.83 -24.74 -5.52
CA VAL A 40 -3.76 -23.43 -4.87
C VAL A 40 -2.70 -22.58 -5.60
N PRO A 41 -3.09 -21.48 -6.28
CA PRO A 41 -2.12 -20.61 -6.93
C PRO A 41 -1.24 -19.90 -5.90
N PHE A 42 -0.04 -19.49 -6.30
CA PHE A 42 0.80 -18.65 -5.46
C PHE A 42 0.14 -17.26 -5.31
N PRO A 43 0.00 -16.71 -4.09
CA PRO A 43 -0.77 -15.51 -3.86
C PRO A 43 -0.13 -14.27 -4.50
N ARG A 44 -0.92 -13.51 -5.26
CA ARG A 44 -0.57 -12.19 -5.82
C ARG A 44 -1.64 -11.18 -5.43
N ILE A 45 -1.57 -10.70 -4.19
CA ILE A 45 -2.62 -9.85 -3.59
C ILE A 45 -2.16 -8.41 -3.30
N ASN A 46 -0.84 -8.18 -3.36
CA ASN A 46 -0.22 -6.89 -3.08
C ASN A 46 0.75 -6.53 -4.21
N ASP A 47 0.28 -6.68 -5.45
CA ASP A 47 1.02 -6.36 -6.65
C ASP A 47 0.83 -4.88 -7.05
N GLY A 48 1.55 -4.47 -8.10
CA GLY A 48 1.50 -3.10 -8.60
C GLY A 48 0.10 -2.68 -9.04
N GLU A 49 -0.67 -3.59 -9.67
CA GLU A 49 -2.03 -3.30 -10.12
C GLU A 49 -2.99 -3.07 -8.93
N ALA A 50 -2.91 -3.91 -7.90
CA ALA A 50 -3.69 -3.75 -6.69
C ALA A 50 -3.41 -2.40 -6.00
N ILE A 51 -2.12 -2.02 -5.89
CA ILE A 51 -1.71 -0.74 -5.32
C ILE A 51 -2.15 0.43 -6.19
N GLU A 52 -2.05 0.32 -7.52
CA GLU A 52 -2.48 1.37 -8.44
C GLU A 52 -3.97 1.63 -8.31
N ARG A 53 -4.79 0.57 -8.26
CA ARG A 53 -6.23 0.67 -8.07
C ARG A 53 -6.57 1.37 -6.76
N LEU A 54 -5.98 0.89 -5.66
CA LEU A 54 -6.18 1.46 -4.32
C LEU A 54 -5.79 2.94 -4.28
N SER A 55 -4.66 3.30 -4.89
CA SER A 55 -4.15 4.67 -4.93
C SER A 55 -5.11 5.61 -5.65
N LYS A 56 -5.67 5.19 -6.78
CA LYS A 56 -6.66 5.98 -7.54
C LYS A 56 -7.93 6.22 -6.73
N GLU A 57 -8.46 5.18 -6.08
CA GLU A 57 -9.64 5.28 -5.22
C GLU A 57 -9.41 6.25 -4.06
N MET A 58 -8.27 6.14 -3.37
CA MET A 58 -7.89 7.03 -2.28
C MET A 58 -7.73 8.48 -2.74
N ALA A 59 -7.12 8.72 -3.90
CA ALA A 59 -6.94 10.06 -4.46
C ALA A 59 -8.29 10.75 -4.72
N LEU A 60 -9.24 10.08 -5.36
CA LEU A 60 -10.57 10.62 -5.61
C LEU A 60 -11.33 10.90 -4.31
N GLN A 61 -11.30 9.98 -3.35
CA GLN A 61 -11.91 10.20 -2.03
C GLN A 61 -11.27 11.38 -1.30
N GLY A 62 -9.94 11.53 -1.40
CA GLY A 62 -9.19 12.66 -0.86
C GLY A 62 -9.67 13.99 -1.44
N LEU A 63 -9.80 14.08 -2.77
CA LEU A 63 -10.29 15.27 -3.46
C LEU A 63 -11.70 15.66 -3.00
N VAL A 64 -12.62 14.69 -2.93
CA VAL A 64 -14.00 14.94 -2.46
C VAL A 64 -14.01 15.44 -1.01
N ARG A 65 -13.23 14.81 -0.12
CA ARG A 65 -13.13 15.24 1.29
C ARG A 65 -12.58 16.66 1.40
N TRP A 66 -11.54 17.00 0.64
CA TRP A 66 -10.99 18.35 0.62
C TRP A 66 -11.98 19.38 0.08
N ALA A 67 -12.73 19.05 -0.98
CA ALA A 67 -13.77 19.93 -1.50
C ALA A 67 -14.84 20.25 -0.43
N TRP A 68 -15.27 19.25 0.34
CA TRP A 68 -16.20 19.46 1.46
C TRP A 68 -15.63 20.32 2.58
N ILE A 69 -14.36 20.11 2.96
CA ILE A 69 -13.69 20.93 3.98
C ILE A 69 -13.61 22.40 3.53
N LEU A 70 -13.22 22.63 2.28
CA LEU A 70 -13.11 23.98 1.72
C LEU A 70 -14.48 24.67 1.60
N ALA A 71 -15.51 23.93 1.16
CA ALA A 71 -16.88 24.45 1.08
C ALA A 71 -17.43 24.84 2.46
N ALA A 72 -17.21 23.99 3.48
CA ALA A 72 -17.61 24.28 4.85
C ALA A 72 -16.88 25.52 5.41
N LEU A 73 -15.58 25.63 5.17
CA LEU A 73 -14.79 26.80 5.56
C LEU A 73 -15.31 28.08 4.88
N ALA A 74 -15.55 28.03 3.57
CA ALA A 74 -16.08 29.17 2.82
C ALA A 74 -17.45 29.62 3.36
N ALA A 75 -18.34 28.69 3.71
CA ALA A 75 -19.64 29.00 4.28
C ALA A 75 -19.53 29.68 5.66
N VAL A 76 -18.62 29.21 6.52
CA VAL A 76 -18.36 29.84 7.83
C VAL A 76 -17.83 31.27 7.66
N VAL A 77 -16.89 31.47 6.75
CA VAL A 77 -16.32 32.78 6.43
C VAL A 77 -17.38 33.73 5.89
N ALA A 78 -18.16 33.30 4.88
CA ALA A 78 -19.24 34.09 4.30
C ALA A 78 -20.28 34.51 5.35
N ARG A 79 -20.70 33.58 6.22
CA ARG A 79 -21.61 33.89 7.34
C ARG A 79 -21.05 34.96 8.27
N ARG A 80 -19.76 34.90 8.61
CA ARG A 80 -19.11 35.91 9.47
C ARG A 80 -19.08 37.29 8.81
N PHE A 81 -18.75 37.36 7.52
CA PHE A 81 -18.75 38.61 6.76
C PHE A 81 -20.14 39.26 6.71
N VAL A 82 -21.19 38.48 6.37
CA VAL A 82 -22.57 38.99 6.30
C VAL A 82 -23.07 39.50 7.65
N VAL A 83 -22.76 38.80 8.74
CA VAL A 83 -23.12 39.27 10.08
C VAL A 83 -22.39 40.57 10.39
N ILE A 84 -21.06 40.64 10.24
CA ILE A 84 -20.29 41.86 10.54
C ILE A 84 -20.80 43.06 9.72
N SER A 85 -21.09 42.89 8.43
CA SER A 85 -21.63 43.96 7.58
C SER A 85 -23.06 44.39 7.94
N ALA A 86 -23.82 43.56 8.66
CA ALA A 86 -25.17 43.89 9.10
C ALA A 86 -25.20 44.62 10.46
N TRP A 87 -24.05 44.73 11.15
CA TRP A 87 -23.90 45.42 12.45
C TRP A 87 -23.01 46.67 12.37
N LEU A 88 -22.62 47.09 11.15
CA LEU A 88 -21.99 48.38 10.82
C LEU A 88 -23.00 49.24 10.07
#